data_AF-B3RIT1-F1
#
_entry.id   AF-B3RIT1-F1
#
_cell.length_a   1.000
_cell.length_b   1.000
_cell.length_c   1.000
_cell.angle_alpha   90.00
_cell.angle_beta   90.00
_cell.angle_gamma   90.00
#
_symmetry.space_group_name_H-M   'P 1'
#
loop_
_entity.id
_entity.type
_entity.pdbx_description
1 polymer ?
#
loop_
_entity_poly.entity_id
_entity_poly.type
_entity_poly.pdbx_seq_one_letter_code
_entity_poly.pdbx_strand_id
1 'polypeptide(L)'
;YVYHPHVTILEGEKQALYLTKTVLSDDALPATLPTQESLQPIAKELEGFIKDCVIQSRVYGYQEKIATREYHNTSLTQNMLRVVATQAHKYPELLDRSFTFKPKIAADWRRSRHHIAVRGHPGFLLCSSKPLQLFASKNEIESTFNQPIQDVAPVSPVIDMSRYRVQKDLSYGFHPGSPYPYPHTLFLVDLKAKSRPTSQLLSHAIMYSHAVLRAVAVNEYKIRTDQELIDNPLAMNTIVTNGRMFAFIYYQLNTLNLADNEGIKNVVWIKHSLPLFQ
;
A
#
# COMPACT_ATOMS: atom_id res chain seq x y z
N TYR A 1 -7.70 7.22 18.12
CA TYR A 1 -6.25 7.14 17.85
C TYR A 1 -6.02 7.46 16.40
N VAL A 2 -5.08 8.36 16.12
CA VAL A 2 -4.80 8.86 14.78
C VAL A 2 -3.50 8.25 14.29
N TYR A 3 -3.56 7.60 13.13
CA TYR A 3 -2.40 7.13 12.38
C TYR A 3 -2.08 8.15 11.27
N HIS A 4 -0.85 8.64 11.22
CA HIS A 4 -0.40 9.62 10.21
C HIS A 4 1.04 9.33 9.76
N PRO A 5 1.56 9.97 8.69
CA PRO A 5 2.83 9.57 8.07
C PRO A 5 4.06 9.61 9.00
N HIS A 6 3.99 10.39 10.08
CA HIS A 6 5.06 10.52 11.05
C HIS A 6 5.03 9.45 12.15
N VAL A 7 3.90 8.75 12.34
CA VAL A 7 3.76 7.68 13.32
C VAL A 7 4.73 6.54 13.01
N THR A 8 5.35 5.99 14.04
CA THR A 8 6.24 4.84 13.98
C THR A 8 5.79 3.86 15.04
N ILE A 9 4.94 2.91 14.66
CA ILE A 9 4.40 1.94 15.62
C ILE A 9 5.46 0.91 16.03
N LEU A 10 5.42 0.51 17.30
CA LEU A 10 6.44 -0.33 17.92
C LEU A 10 6.60 -1.69 17.25
N GLU A 11 5.52 -2.44 17.12
CA GLU A 11 5.52 -3.83 16.62
C GLU A 11 5.43 -3.91 15.07
N GLY A 12 5.53 -2.76 14.38
CA GLY A 12 5.56 -2.69 12.92
C GLY A 12 4.37 -3.39 12.25
N GLU A 13 4.65 -4.28 11.31
CA GLU A 13 3.64 -4.98 10.52
C GLU A 13 2.63 -5.78 11.38
N LYS A 14 3.07 -6.42 12.47
CA LYS A 14 2.19 -7.23 13.33
C LYS A 14 1.06 -6.40 13.92
N GLN A 15 1.40 -5.20 14.40
CA GLN A 15 0.41 -4.26 14.91
C GLN A 15 -0.51 -3.72 13.81
N ALA A 16 0.00 -3.48 12.60
CA ALA A 16 -0.85 -3.08 11.48
C ALA A 16 -1.82 -4.19 11.02
N LEU A 17 -1.36 -5.45 10.98
CA LEU A 17 -2.19 -6.63 10.70
C LEU A 17 -3.33 -6.74 11.71
N TYR A 18 -3.02 -6.61 13.00
CA TYR A 18 -4.04 -6.58 14.04
C TYR A 18 -5.02 -5.42 13.87
N LEU A 19 -4.53 -4.19 13.65
CA LEU A 19 -5.38 -2.99 13.55
C LEU A 19 -6.35 -3.01 12.36
N THR A 20 -6.01 -3.75 11.30
CA THR A 20 -6.77 -3.83 10.03
C THR A 20 -7.54 -5.14 9.85
N LYS A 21 -7.55 -6.03 10.87
CA LYS A 21 -8.14 -7.38 10.80
C LYS A 21 -7.66 -8.13 9.56
N THR A 22 -6.34 -8.18 9.38
CA THR A 22 -5.69 -8.75 8.19
C THR A 22 -4.81 -9.93 8.59
N VAL A 23 -4.88 -11.01 7.82
CA VAL A 23 -3.96 -12.16 7.90
C VAL A 23 -2.87 -12.03 6.85
N LEU A 24 -1.66 -12.40 7.24
CA LEU A 24 -0.54 -12.54 6.31
C LEU A 24 -0.69 -13.89 5.61
N SER A 25 -0.64 -13.91 4.28
CA SER A 25 -0.57 -15.15 3.52
C SER A 25 0.78 -15.85 3.73
N ASP A 26 0.77 -17.18 3.71
CA ASP A 26 1.98 -17.99 3.76
C ASP A 26 2.90 -17.73 2.56
N ASP A 27 2.31 -17.37 1.42
CA ASP A 27 3.05 -17.02 0.20
C ASP A 27 3.51 -15.57 0.22
N ALA A 28 4.74 -15.33 -0.27
CA ALA A 28 5.27 -13.98 -0.40
C ALA A 28 4.62 -13.16 -1.53
N LEU A 29 4.08 -13.83 -2.55
CA LEU A 29 3.48 -13.23 -3.74
C LEU A 29 2.19 -14.00 -4.09
N PRO A 30 1.11 -13.31 -4.51
CA PRO A 30 -0.08 -13.95 -5.05
C PRO A 30 0.23 -14.81 -6.29
N ALA A 31 -0.43 -15.97 -6.40
CA ALA A 31 -0.31 -16.85 -7.57
C ALA A 31 -0.84 -16.24 -8.88
N THR A 32 -1.68 -15.20 -8.79
CA THR A 32 -2.22 -14.49 -9.96
C THR A 32 -1.20 -13.58 -10.63
N LEU A 33 -0.06 -13.31 -9.99
CA LEU A 33 0.99 -12.49 -10.58
C LEU A 33 1.77 -13.24 -11.66
N PRO A 34 2.24 -12.53 -12.70
CA PRO A 34 3.12 -13.11 -13.71
C PRO A 34 4.39 -13.68 -13.07
N THR A 35 4.80 -14.86 -13.53
CA THR A 35 6.02 -15.51 -13.05
C THR A 35 7.26 -14.70 -13.40
N GLN A 36 8.32 -14.84 -12.60
CA GLN A 36 9.58 -14.13 -12.85
C GLN A 36 10.12 -14.40 -14.26
N GLU A 37 9.99 -15.63 -14.74
CA GLU A 37 10.40 -16.04 -16.10
C GLU A 37 9.68 -15.25 -17.19
N SER A 38 8.38 -15.03 -17.04
CA SER A 38 7.59 -14.25 -17.99
C SER A 38 8.01 -12.77 -18.06
N LEU A 39 8.55 -12.23 -16.95
CA LEU A 39 9.00 -10.83 -16.85
C LEU A 39 10.45 -10.63 -17.27
N GLN A 40 11.26 -11.70 -17.39
CA GLN A 40 12.69 -11.61 -17.74
C GLN A 40 12.97 -10.83 -19.03
N PRO A 41 12.23 -11.02 -20.14
CA PRO A 41 12.52 -10.29 -21.38
C PRO A 41 12.38 -8.77 -21.20
N ILE A 42 11.31 -8.33 -20.54
CA ILE A 42 11.05 -6.90 -20.27
C ILE A 42 12.06 -6.36 -19.27
N ALA A 43 12.41 -7.13 -18.25
CA ALA A 43 13.40 -6.73 -17.26
C ALA A 43 14.75 -6.44 -17.92
N LYS A 44 15.21 -7.29 -18.86
CA LYS A 44 16.45 -7.09 -19.62
C LYS A 44 16.40 -5.85 -20.49
N GLU A 45 15.28 -5.59 -21.16
CA GLU A 45 15.10 -4.39 -22.00
C GLU A 45 15.16 -3.10 -21.17
N LEU A 46 14.56 -3.12 -19.98
CA LEU A 46 14.50 -1.94 -19.10
C LEU A 46 15.75 -1.75 -18.25
N GLU A 47 16.61 -2.76 -18.12
CA GLU A 47 17.74 -2.75 -17.19
C GLU A 47 18.67 -1.54 -17.37
N GLY A 48 19.02 -1.22 -18.63
CA GLY A 48 19.87 -0.07 -18.95
C GLY A 48 19.24 1.25 -18.49
N PHE A 49 17.96 1.46 -18.83
CA PHE A 49 17.22 2.67 -18.45
C PHE A 49 17.05 2.80 -16.93
N ILE A 50 16.89 1.68 -16.21
CA ILE A 50 16.80 1.69 -14.74
C ILE A 50 18.16 2.06 -14.12
N LYS A 51 19.28 1.56 -14.68
CA LYS A 51 20.63 1.99 -14.25
C LYS A 51 20.82 3.50 -14.46
N ASP A 52 20.40 4.01 -15.61
CA ASP A 52 20.45 5.45 -15.91
C ASP A 52 19.60 6.26 -14.92
N CYS A 53 18.42 5.75 -14.53
CA CYS A 53 17.60 6.39 -13.50
C CYS A 53 18.33 6.48 -12.16
N VAL A 54 19.03 5.40 -11.75
CA VAL A 54 19.82 5.38 -10.51
C VAL A 54 20.95 6.39 -10.59
N ILE A 55 21.73 6.39 -11.67
CA ILE A 55 22.86 7.31 -11.86
C ILE A 55 22.37 8.75 -11.89
N GLN A 56 21.33 9.04 -12.67
CA GLN A 56 20.76 10.37 -12.78
C GLN A 56 20.26 10.89 -11.42
N SER A 57 19.52 10.09 -10.66
CA SER A 57 18.98 10.53 -9.37
C SER A 57 20.06 10.61 -8.27
N ARG A 58 21.14 9.82 -8.35
CA ARG A 58 22.18 9.71 -7.31
C ARG A 58 23.43 10.55 -7.56
N VAL A 59 23.73 10.89 -8.80
CA VAL A 59 25.00 11.54 -9.18
C VAL A 59 24.75 12.88 -9.87
N TYR A 60 23.93 12.90 -10.92
CA TYR A 60 23.79 14.09 -11.78
C TYR A 60 22.60 14.99 -11.44
N GLY A 61 21.67 14.53 -10.60
CA GLY A 61 20.40 15.20 -10.34
C GLY A 61 20.50 16.45 -9.47
N TYR A 62 21.69 16.83 -8.99
CA TYR A 62 21.86 17.93 -8.04
C TYR A 62 23.18 18.66 -8.26
N GLN A 63 23.17 19.98 -8.00
CA GLN A 63 24.35 20.85 -8.13
C GLN A 63 25.24 20.84 -6.86
N GLU A 64 24.70 20.43 -5.72
CA GLU A 64 25.43 20.35 -4.45
C GLU A 64 26.34 19.10 -4.38
N LYS A 65 27.12 18.93 -3.30
CA LYS A 65 27.98 17.74 -3.14
C LYS A 65 27.20 16.46 -2.79
N ILE A 66 26.04 16.56 -2.13
CA ILE A 66 25.23 15.40 -1.70
C ILE A 66 23.73 15.73 -1.79
N ALA A 67 22.96 14.99 -2.58
CA ALA A 67 21.50 15.13 -2.58
C ALA A 67 20.85 14.64 -1.29
N THR A 68 19.86 15.38 -0.80
CA THR A 68 18.99 14.92 0.29
C THR A 68 18.20 13.68 -0.11
N ARG A 69 17.88 12.84 0.89
CA ARG A 69 17.11 11.59 0.70
C ARG A 69 15.76 11.82 0.04
N GLU A 70 15.09 12.89 0.42
CA GLU A 70 13.81 13.28 -0.14
C GLU A 70 13.88 13.49 -1.67
N TYR A 71 14.88 14.24 -2.12
CA TYR A 71 15.00 14.64 -3.52
C TYR A 71 15.30 13.43 -4.42
N HIS A 72 16.36 12.68 -4.11
CA HIS A 72 16.76 11.58 -4.99
C HIS A 72 15.79 10.39 -4.93
N ASN A 73 15.15 10.10 -3.80
CA ASN A 73 14.20 8.98 -3.72
C ASN A 73 12.91 9.26 -4.50
N THR A 74 12.41 10.48 -4.42
CA THR A 74 11.25 10.95 -5.19
C THR A 74 11.57 10.90 -6.67
N SER A 75 12.69 11.50 -7.08
CA SER A 75 13.16 11.53 -8.46
C SER A 75 13.35 10.12 -9.03
N LEU A 76 14.02 9.23 -8.29
CA LEU A 76 14.27 7.85 -8.70
C LEU A 76 12.95 7.11 -8.94
N THR A 77 12.01 7.20 -7.99
CA THR A 77 10.72 6.52 -8.09
C THR A 77 9.93 7.01 -9.32
N GLN A 78 9.87 8.32 -9.54
CA GLN A 78 9.19 8.91 -10.70
C GLN A 78 9.86 8.52 -12.03
N ASN A 79 11.19 8.53 -12.09
CA ASN A 79 11.93 8.15 -13.29
C ASN A 79 11.73 6.66 -13.63
N MET A 80 11.79 5.77 -12.63
CA MET A 80 11.49 4.34 -12.83
C MET A 80 10.06 4.14 -13.36
N LEU A 81 9.08 4.89 -12.85
CA LEU A 81 7.70 4.83 -13.36
C LEU A 81 7.58 5.30 -14.81
N ARG A 82 8.32 6.35 -15.19
CA ARG A 82 8.40 6.80 -16.59
C ARG A 82 9.02 5.76 -17.49
N VAL A 83 10.10 5.11 -17.05
CA VAL A 83 10.73 3.99 -17.78
C VAL A 83 9.72 2.87 -18.01
N VAL A 84 8.97 2.46 -16.99
CA VAL A 84 7.91 1.45 -17.14
C VAL A 84 6.81 1.93 -18.11
N ALA A 85 6.45 3.22 -18.08
CA ALA A 85 5.45 3.78 -18.99
C ALA A 85 5.87 3.76 -20.47
N THR A 86 7.18 3.69 -20.79
CA THR A 86 7.65 3.53 -22.18
C THR A 86 7.17 2.24 -22.84
N GLN A 87 6.80 1.23 -22.05
CA GLN A 87 6.26 -0.04 -22.53
C GLN A 87 4.77 0.05 -22.95
N ALA A 88 4.18 1.25 -22.95
CA ALA A 88 2.79 1.48 -23.37
C ALA A 88 2.48 0.98 -24.79
N HIS A 89 3.47 0.92 -25.67
CA HIS A 89 3.32 0.37 -27.02
C HIS A 89 3.00 -1.14 -27.03
N LYS A 90 3.54 -1.91 -26.07
CA LYS A 90 3.21 -3.33 -25.85
C LYS A 90 2.01 -3.52 -24.95
N TYR A 91 1.82 -2.60 -24.00
CA TYR A 91 0.76 -2.65 -23.00
C TYR A 91 -0.04 -1.34 -22.99
N PRO A 92 -1.01 -1.16 -23.91
CA PRO A 92 -1.77 0.08 -24.04
C PRO A 92 -2.52 0.50 -22.77
N GLU A 93 -2.91 -0.47 -21.93
CA GLU A 93 -3.55 -0.25 -20.64
C GLU A 93 -2.70 0.60 -19.68
N LEU A 94 -1.39 0.71 -19.91
CA LEU A 94 -0.52 1.58 -19.12
C LEU A 94 -0.90 3.07 -19.24
N LEU A 95 -1.56 3.46 -20.34
CA LEU A 95 -2.04 4.82 -20.60
C LEU A 95 -3.38 5.12 -19.89
N ASP A 96 -4.15 4.09 -19.53
CA ASP A 96 -5.48 4.21 -18.93
C ASP A 96 -5.42 4.32 -17.40
N ARG A 97 -4.58 5.25 -16.91
CA ARG A 97 -4.28 5.41 -15.49
C ARG A 97 -4.01 6.86 -15.13
N SER A 98 -4.43 7.26 -13.93
CA SER A 98 -4.07 8.56 -13.35
C SER A 98 -2.98 8.40 -12.30
N PHE A 99 -2.08 9.39 -12.22
CA PHE A 99 -0.99 9.41 -11.25
C PHE A 99 -1.07 10.67 -10.40
N THR A 100 -1.28 10.53 -9.10
CA THR A 100 -1.47 11.64 -8.17
C THR A 100 -0.39 11.66 -7.10
N PHE A 101 0.23 12.82 -6.91
CA PHE A 101 1.21 13.05 -5.85
C PHE A 101 0.53 13.55 -4.58
N LYS A 102 0.92 12.98 -3.43
CA LYS A 102 0.42 13.34 -2.09
C LYS A 102 -1.12 13.39 -2.01
N PRO A 103 -1.83 12.31 -2.41
CA PRO A 103 -3.29 12.24 -2.31
C PRO A 103 -3.73 12.36 -0.85
N LYS A 104 -4.82 13.08 -0.58
CA LYS A 104 -5.41 13.12 0.77
C LYS A 104 -6.08 11.77 1.08
N ILE A 105 -5.50 11.00 1.98
CA ILE A 105 -6.05 9.72 2.43
C ILE A 105 -6.62 9.88 3.84
N ALA A 106 -7.89 9.53 4.00
CA ALA A 106 -8.63 9.55 5.24
C ALA A 106 -9.57 8.34 5.33
N ALA A 107 -9.51 7.59 6.42
CA ALA A 107 -10.52 6.58 6.77
C ALA A 107 -10.57 6.39 8.28
N ASP A 108 -11.71 6.00 8.82
CA ASP A 108 -11.87 5.72 10.25
C ASP A 108 -12.72 4.48 10.51
N TRP A 109 -12.30 3.64 11.43
CA TRP A 109 -13.01 2.40 11.79
C TRP A 109 -12.91 2.12 13.28
N ARG A 110 -13.76 1.19 13.74
CA ARG A 110 -13.70 0.67 15.11
C ARG A 110 -12.93 -0.65 15.10
N ARG A 111 -11.99 -0.79 16.03
CA ARG A 111 -11.21 -2.01 16.24
C ARG A 111 -11.21 -2.35 17.72
N SER A 112 -11.88 -3.44 18.11
CA SER A 112 -12.17 -3.74 19.52
C SER A 112 -12.81 -2.52 20.21
N ARG A 113 -12.24 -2.05 21.32
CA ARG A 113 -12.67 -0.85 22.06
C ARG A 113 -12.12 0.47 21.50
N HIS A 114 -11.31 0.45 20.45
CA HIS A 114 -10.58 1.63 19.96
C HIS A 114 -11.19 2.17 18.66
N HIS A 115 -11.31 3.49 18.57
CA HIS A 115 -11.58 4.18 17.30
C HIS A 115 -10.26 4.57 16.65
N ILE A 116 -10.03 4.04 15.46
CA ILE A 116 -8.81 4.26 14.67
C ILE A 116 -9.16 5.20 13.51
N ALA A 117 -8.33 6.21 13.29
CA ALA A 117 -8.46 7.13 12.17
C ALA A 117 -7.11 7.25 11.45
N VAL A 118 -7.06 6.89 10.18
CA VAL A 118 -5.89 7.12 9.32
C VAL A 118 -6.07 8.47 8.63
N ARG A 119 -5.06 9.32 8.69
CA ARG A 119 -5.03 10.64 8.02
C ARG A 119 -3.65 10.88 7.43
N GLY A 120 -3.55 11.39 6.21
CA GLY A 120 -2.27 11.79 5.65
C GLY A 120 -2.28 12.06 4.17
N HIS A 121 -1.11 12.47 3.66
CA HIS A 121 -0.87 12.69 2.24
C HIS A 121 0.33 11.86 1.77
N PRO A 122 0.24 10.51 1.79
CA PRO A 122 1.41 9.68 1.58
C PRO A 122 1.71 9.51 0.09
N GLY A 123 2.98 9.73 -0.27
CA GLY A 123 3.57 9.17 -1.49
C GLY A 123 2.85 9.52 -2.80
N PHE A 124 2.70 8.52 -3.66
CA PHE A 124 1.99 8.64 -4.93
C PHE A 124 0.92 7.57 -5.04
N LEU A 125 -0.23 7.89 -5.60
CA LEU A 125 -1.28 6.94 -5.89
C LEU A 125 -1.54 6.87 -7.39
N LEU A 126 -1.41 5.67 -7.93
CA LEU A 126 -1.79 5.32 -9.28
C LEU A 126 -3.20 4.73 -9.24
N CYS A 127 -4.12 5.31 -10.00
CA CYS A 127 -5.48 4.79 -10.17
C CYS A 127 -5.73 4.37 -11.62
N SER A 128 -6.70 3.49 -11.83
CA SER A 128 -7.14 2.97 -13.12
C SER A 128 -8.64 3.14 -13.32
N SER A 129 -9.08 2.97 -14.56
CA SER A 129 -10.50 2.98 -14.94
C SER A 129 -11.23 1.68 -14.57
N LYS A 130 -10.47 0.60 -14.29
CA LYS A 130 -10.96 -0.73 -13.90
C LYS A 130 -10.35 -1.16 -12.57
N PRO A 131 -11.08 -1.94 -11.74
CA PRO A 131 -10.53 -2.51 -10.52
C PRO A 131 -9.45 -3.55 -10.83
N LEU A 132 -8.51 -3.73 -9.90
CA LEU A 132 -7.49 -4.76 -10.00
C LEU A 132 -8.11 -6.15 -9.83
N GLN A 133 -7.53 -7.16 -10.51
CA GLN A 133 -7.90 -8.55 -10.27
C GLN A 133 -7.63 -8.95 -8.81
N LEU A 134 -8.50 -9.78 -8.26
CA LEU A 134 -8.35 -10.34 -6.92
C LEU A 134 -7.12 -11.26 -6.84
N PHE A 135 -6.47 -11.25 -5.68
CA PHE A 135 -5.32 -12.09 -5.36
C PHE A 135 -5.75 -13.42 -4.76
N ALA A 136 -6.75 -13.42 -3.89
CA ALA A 136 -7.33 -14.61 -3.28
C ALA A 136 -8.67 -14.98 -3.92
N SER A 137 -8.85 -16.29 -4.10
CA SER A 137 -10.13 -16.91 -4.49
C SER A 137 -11.14 -16.89 -3.34
N LYS A 138 -12.42 -17.14 -3.66
CA LYS A 138 -13.49 -17.19 -2.64
C LYS A 138 -13.21 -18.21 -1.53
N ASN A 139 -12.70 -19.39 -1.90
CA ASN A 139 -12.38 -20.46 -0.95
C ASN A 139 -11.25 -20.05 0.01
N GLU A 140 -10.23 -19.36 -0.49
CA GLU A 140 -9.15 -18.83 0.35
C GLU A 140 -9.66 -17.77 1.32
N ILE A 141 -10.56 -16.88 0.87
CA ILE A 141 -11.21 -15.88 1.74
C ILE A 141 -12.02 -16.57 2.84
N GLU A 142 -12.84 -17.57 2.50
CA GLU A 142 -13.63 -18.33 3.47
C GLU A 142 -12.75 -19.06 4.48
N SER A 143 -11.59 -19.57 4.05
CA SER A 143 -10.63 -20.22 4.95
C SER A 143 -10.07 -19.29 6.04
N THR A 144 -10.05 -17.96 5.78
CA THR A 144 -9.59 -16.97 6.77
C THR A 144 -10.47 -16.91 8.01
N PHE A 145 -11.71 -17.40 7.93
CA PHE A 145 -12.63 -17.46 9.07
C PHE A 145 -11.99 -18.16 10.27
N ASN A 146 -11.32 -19.30 10.01
CA ASN A 146 -10.72 -20.15 11.04
C ASN A 146 -9.30 -19.72 11.44
N GLN A 147 -8.67 -18.82 10.68
CA GLN A 147 -7.30 -18.39 10.95
C GLN A 147 -7.27 -17.38 12.11
N PRO A 148 -6.43 -17.57 13.14
CA PRO A 148 -6.30 -16.58 14.21
C PRO A 148 -5.54 -15.34 13.71
N ILE A 149 -5.93 -14.17 14.20
CA ILE A 149 -5.14 -12.94 14.01
C ILE A 149 -3.99 -12.98 15.01
N GLN A 150 -2.79 -12.62 14.56
CA GLN A 150 -1.63 -12.50 15.45
C GLN A 150 -1.90 -11.43 16.51
N ASP A 151 -1.86 -11.83 17.77
CA ASP A 151 -1.99 -10.92 18.90
C ASP A 151 -0.69 -10.14 19.11
N VAL A 152 -0.82 -8.93 19.65
CA VAL A 152 0.27 -8.02 20.01
C VAL A 152 0.44 -7.90 21.53
N ALA A 153 -0.31 -8.66 22.31
CA ALA A 153 -0.13 -8.73 23.76
C ALA A 153 1.32 -9.11 24.14
N PRO A 154 1.88 -8.53 25.23
CA PRO A 154 1.25 -7.63 26.19
C PRO A 154 1.21 -6.15 25.76
N VAL A 155 1.73 -5.82 24.58
CA VAL A 155 1.80 -4.45 24.07
C VAL A 155 0.40 -3.96 23.67
N SER A 156 0.08 -2.71 23.99
CA SER A 156 -1.17 -2.10 23.55
C SER A 156 -1.20 -1.97 22.02
N PRO A 157 -2.25 -2.42 21.31
CA PRO A 157 -2.33 -2.32 19.85
C PRO A 157 -2.32 -0.88 19.30
N VAL A 158 -2.55 0.10 20.18
CA VAL A 158 -2.57 1.54 19.85
C VAL A 158 -1.37 2.29 20.39
N ILE A 159 -0.33 1.58 20.84
CA ILE A 159 0.93 2.20 21.27
C ILE A 159 1.52 3.03 20.11
N ASP A 160 2.18 4.13 20.46
CA ASP A 160 2.79 5.11 19.55
C ASP A 160 1.83 5.79 18.57
N MET A 161 0.51 5.59 18.71
CA MET A 161 -0.51 6.34 17.97
C MET A 161 -1.00 7.55 18.77
N SER A 162 -1.17 8.67 18.10
CA SER A 162 -1.59 9.91 18.75
C SER A 162 -3.07 9.88 19.14
N ARG A 163 -3.40 10.30 20.38
CA ARG A 163 -4.78 10.35 20.87
C ARG A 163 -5.37 11.75 20.67
N TYR A 164 -6.00 11.97 19.51
CA TYR A 164 -6.72 13.21 19.21
C TYR A 164 -8.18 12.95 18.82
N ARG A 165 -9.04 13.96 19.02
CA ARG A 165 -10.39 13.99 18.47
C ARG A 165 -10.29 14.50 17.03
N VAL A 166 -10.76 13.69 16.08
CA VAL A 166 -10.80 14.04 14.66
C VAL A 166 -12.22 13.94 14.15
N GLN A 167 -12.57 14.76 13.17
CA GLN A 167 -13.83 14.61 12.45
C GLN A 167 -13.81 13.32 11.62
N LYS A 168 -14.99 12.72 11.44
CA LYS A 168 -15.17 11.61 10.50
C LYS A 168 -14.86 12.15 9.10
N ASP A 169 -14.00 11.43 8.39
CA ASP A 169 -13.54 11.83 7.06
C ASP A 169 -13.15 10.56 6.32
N LEU A 170 -13.59 10.48 5.07
CA LEU A 170 -13.42 9.32 4.22
C LEU A 170 -13.03 9.79 2.82
N SER A 171 -11.77 9.61 2.48
CA SER A 171 -11.19 10.08 1.23
C SER A 171 -10.04 9.17 0.80
N TYR A 172 -9.99 8.86 -0.48
CA TYR A 172 -8.84 8.23 -1.14
C TYR A 172 -8.11 9.23 -2.05
N GLY A 173 -8.39 10.52 -1.91
CA GLY A 173 -7.74 11.62 -2.63
C GLY A 173 -8.56 12.24 -3.75
N PHE A 174 -9.72 11.67 -4.09
CA PHE A 174 -10.55 12.11 -5.21
C PHE A 174 -12.00 12.36 -4.77
N HIS A 175 -12.69 13.17 -5.57
CA HIS A 175 -14.13 13.38 -5.44
C HIS A 175 -14.91 12.21 -6.07
N PRO A 176 -16.13 11.94 -5.60
CA PRO A 176 -17.02 10.97 -6.25
C PRO A 176 -17.20 11.29 -7.73
N GLY A 177 -17.19 10.27 -8.58
CA GLY A 177 -17.31 10.43 -10.04
C GLY A 177 -15.99 10.73 -10.77
N SER A 178 -14.84 10.53 -10.10
CA SER A 178 -13.53 10.53 -10.77
C SER A 178 -13.50 9.53 -11.94
N PRO A 179 -12.93 9.89 -13.12
CA PRO A 179 -12.77 8.95 -14.24
C PRO A 179 -11.90 7.73 -13.90
N TYR A 180 -11.04 7.85 -12.89
CA TYR A 180 -10.14 6.79 -12.43
C TYR A 180 -10.36 6.54 -10.92
N PRO A 181 -11.47 5.87 -10.54
CA PRO A 181 -11.83 5.72 -9.14
C PRO A 181 -11.09 4.56 -8.46
N TYR A 182 -10.47 3.65 -9.23
CA TYR A 182 -9.93 2.41 -8.70
C TYR A 182 -8.43 2.53 -8.38
N PRO A 183 -8.01 2.41 -7.11
CA PRO A 183 -6.61 2.48 -6.73
C PRO A 183 -5.88 1.22 -7.21
N HIS A 184 -4.87 1.41 -8.05
CA HIS A 184 -4.07 0.31 -8.60
C HIS A 184 -2.80 0.07 -7.79
N THR A 185 -2.00 1.13 -7.55
CA THR A 185 -0.74 1.03 -6.79
C THR A 185 -0.50 2.28 -5.95
N LEU A 186 -0.26 2.09 -4.66
CA LEU A 186 0.26 3.14 -3.77
C LEU A 186 1.78 3.02 -3.66
N PHE A 187 2.50 4.11 -3.90
CA PHE A 187 3.95 4.20 -3.75
C PHE A 187 4.30 4.95 -2.48
N LEU A 188 4.82 4.26 -1.48
CA LEU A 188 5.32 4.85 -0.24
C LEU A 188 6.82 5.02 -0.31
N VAL A 189 7.26 6.26 -0.47
CA VAL A 189 8.69 6.60 -0.51
C VAL A 189 9.11 7.12 0.86
N ASP A 190 10.14 6.51 1.46
CA ASP A 190 10.71 7.00 2.71
C ASP A 190 11.61 8.20 2.42
N LEU A 191 11.11 9.38 2.75
CA LEU A 191 11.78 10.66 2.56
C LEU A 191 12.56 11.10 3.80
N LYS A 192 12.43 10.38 4.93
CA LYS A 192 13.09 10.75 6.19
C LYS A 192 14.60 10.63 6.08
N ALA A 193 15.33 11.59 6.65
CA ALA A 193 16.80 11.58 6.65
C ALA A 193 17.37 10.32 7.33
N LYS A 194 16.76 9.87 8.44
CA LYS A 194 17.00 8.56 9.04
C LYS A 194 15.97 7.56 8.51
N SER A 195 16.45 6.52 7.83
CA SER A 195 15.60 5.46 7.29
C SER A 195 14.83 4.80 8.42
N ARG A 196 13.52 4.65 8.24
CA ARG A 196 12.71 3.83 9.13
C ARG A 196 13.12 2.34 9.00
N PRO A 197 13.00 1.56 10.07
CA PRO A 197 13.05 0.10 9.98
C PRO A 197 12.02 -0.43 8.96
N THR A 198 12.36 -1.51 8.28
CA THR A 198 11.50 -2.11 7.24
C THR A 198 10.13 -2.48 7.78
N SER A 199 10.04 -3.06 8.99
CA SER A 199 8.76 -3.44 9.61
C SER A 199 7.82 -2.25 9.81
N GLN A 200 8.35 -1.07 10.16
CA GLN A 200 7.57 0.16 10.29
C GLN A 200 7.16 0.69 8.91
N LEU A 201 7.99 0.55 7.89
CA LEU A 201 7.63 0.92 6.52
C LEU A 201 6.49 0.03 5.98
N LEU A 202 6.53 -1.27 6.27
CA LEU A 202 5.48 -2.22 5.94
C LEU A 202 4.18 -1.94 6.70
N SER A 203 4.26 -1.49 7.95
CA SER A 203 3.06 -1.08 8.70
C SER A 203 2.33 0.10 8.04
N HIS A 204 3.08 1.07 7.50
CA HIS A 204 2.51 2.16 6.70
C HIS A 204 1.83 1.65 5.44
N ALA A 205 2.42 0.68 4.74
CA ALA A 205 1.77 0.07 3.58
C ALA A 205 0.42 -0.53 3.97
N ILE A 206 0.39 -1.45 4.93
CA ILE A 206 -0.85 -2.13 5.35
C ILE A 206 -1.93 -1.13 5.78
N MET A 207 -1.58 -0.15 6.64
CA MET A 207 -2.54 0.83 7.15
C MET A 207 -3.10 1.74 6.05
N TYR A 208 -2.27 2.21 5.12
CA TYR A 208 -2.73 3.07 4.04
C TYR A 208 -3.44 2.30 2.92
N SER A 209 -3.00 1.08 2.57
CA SER A 209 -3.72 0.22 1.62
C SER A 209 -5.14 -0.05 2.12
N HIS A 210 -5.28 -0.45 3.39
CA HIS A 210 -6.58 -0.66 4.01
C HIS A 210 -7.43 0.62 3.98
N ALA A 211 -6.87 1.77 4.38
CA ALA A 211 -7.59 3.04 4.41
C ALA A 211 -8.10 3.46 3.02
N VAL A 212 -7.28 3.29 1.98
CA VAL A 212 -7.63 3.59 0.59
C VAL A 212 -8.77 2.69 0.11
N LEU A 213 -8.61 1.37 0.23
CA LEU A 213 -9.64 0.43 -0.23
C LEU A 213 -10.95 0.61 0.54
N ARG A 214 -10.87 0.86 1.85
CA ARG A 214 -12.05 1.14 2.66
C ARG A 214 -12.76 2.41 2.22
N ALA A 215 -12.01 3.47 1.91
CA ALA A 215 -12.60 4.72 1.40
C ALA A 215 -13.32 4.50 0.07
N VAL A 216 -12.73 3.71 -0.84
CA VAL A 216 -13.36 3.35 -2.13
C VAL A 216 -14.59 2.47 -1.92
N ALA A 217 -14.50 1.43 -1.08
CA ALA A 217 -15.61 0.53 -0.76
C ALA A 217 -16.85 1.28 -0.25
N VAL A 218 -16.65 2.25 0.64
CA VAL A 218 -17.76 2.99 1.25
C VAL A 218 -18.21 4.15 0.37
N ASN A 219 -17.30 4.90 -0.27
CA ASN A 219 -17.68 6.07 -1.06
C ASN A 219 -18.21 5.71 -2.45
N GLU A 220 -17.55 4.80 -3.16
CA GLU A 220 -17.90 4.46 -4.56
C GLU A 220 -18.93 3.32 -4.60
N TYR A 221 -18.70 2.26 -3.81
CA TYR A 221 -19.56 1.07 -3.83
C TYR A 221 -20.67 1.07 -2.76
N LYS A 222 -20.71 2.07 -1.87
CA LYS A 222 -21.71 2.19 -0.80
C LYS A 222 -21.82 0.95 0.10
N ILE A 223 -20.71 0.22 0.25
CA ILE A 223 -20.64 -0.98 1.10
C ILE A 223 -20.82 -0.56 2.56
N ARG A 224 -21.62 -1.32 3.32
CA ARG A 224 -21.87 -1.04 4.74
C ARG A 224 -20.62 -1.32 5.57
N THR A 225 -20.36 -0.46 6.56
CA THR A 225 -19.14 -0.54 7.37
C THR A 225 -19.08 -1.72 8.35
N ASP A 226 -20.17 -2.47 8.48
CA ASP A 226 -20.32 -3.70 9.29
C ASP A 226 -20.46 -4.96 8.41
N GLN A 227 -20.20 -4.84 7.10
CA GLN A 227 -20.31 -5.97 6.18
C GLN A 227 -19.18 -6.99 6.41
N GLU A 228 -19.59 -8.21 6.76
CA GLU A 228 -18.70 -9.33 7.07
C GLU A 228 -17.96 -9.85 5.84
N LEU A 229 -18.68 -10.13 4.75
CA LEU A 229 -18.12 -10.51 3.46
C LEU A 229 -18.59 -9.51 2.40
N ILE A 230 -17.65 -8.87 1.73
CA ILE A 230 -17.93 -7.95 0.63
C ILE A 230 -18.20 -8.78 -0.64
N ASP A 231 -19.33 -8.54 -1.30
CA ASP A 231 -19.74 -9.29 -2.50
C ASP A 231 -18.73 -9.16 -3.65
N ASN A 232 -18.15 -7.96 -3.79
CA ASN A 232 -17.09 -7.64 -4.73
C ASN A 232 -15.87 -7.11 -3.96
N PRO A 233 -14.96 -8.00 -3.49
CA PRO A 233 -13.75 -7.59 -2.80
C PRO A 233 -12.92 -6.60 -3.63
N LEU A 234 -12.07 -5.82 -2.95
CA LEU A 234 -11.20 -4.87 -3.61
C LEU A 234 -9.74 -5.23 -3.36
N ALA A 235 -8.89 -5.05 -4.35
CA ALA A 235 -7.47 -5.31 -4.26
C ALA A 235 -6.66 -4.10 -4.69
N MET A 236 -5.48 -3.91 -4.09
CA MET A 236 -4.50 -2.94 -4.58
C MET A 236 -3.07 -3.40 -4.29
N ASN A 237 -2.15 -2.89 -5.09
CA ASN A 237 -0.72 -3.04 -4.86
C ASN A 237 -0.20 -1.90 -3.98
N THR A 238 0.86 -2.13 -3.23
CA THR A 238 1.62 -1.08 -2.56
C THR A 238 3.11 -1.38 -2.64
N ILE A 239 3.88 -0.38 -3.08
CA ILE A 239 5.33 -0.47 -3.20
C ILE A 239 5.93 0.46 -2.17
N VAL A 240 6.79 -0.06 -1.32
CA VAL A 240 7.50 0.72 -0.32
C VAL A 240 8.96 0.76 -0.68
N THR A 241 9.56 1.94 -0.68
CA THR A 241 10.98 2.09 -0.97
C THR A 241 11.64 3.14 -0.11
N ASN A 242 12.86 2.85 0.32
CA ASN A 242 13.75 3.87 0.90
C ASN A 242 14.74 4.40 -0.15
N GLY A 243 14.49 4.15 -1.44
CA GLY A 243 15.29 4.53 -2.60
C GLY A 243 16.50 3.63 -2.89
N ARG A 244 16.65 2.55 -2.13
CA ARG A 244 17.61 1.48 -2.40
C ARG A 244 16.96 0.12 -2.23
N MET A 245 16.20 -0.06 -1.15
CA MET A 245 15.45 -1.28 -0.88
C MET A 245 13.99 -1.10 -1.27
N PHE A 246 13.39 -2.13 -1.85
CA PHE A 246 11.99 -2.17 -2.26
C PHE A 246 11.26 -3.32 -1.58
N ALA A 247 10.09 -3.06 -1.04
CA ALA A 247 9.15 -4.10 -0.60
C ALA A 247 7.86 -3.98 -1.41
N PHE A 248 7.25 -5.13 -1.68
CA PHE A 248 6.02 -5.23 -2.47
C PHE A 248 4.93 -5.85 -1.62
N ILE A 249 3.79 -5.18 -1.58
CA ILE A 249 2.64 -5.56 -0.78
C ILE A 249 1.44 -5.67 -1.71
N TYR A 250 0.69 -6.74 -1.56
CA TYR A 250 -0.54 -7.01 -2.29
C TYR A 250 -1.63 -7.14 -1.24
N TYR A 251 -2.57 -6.20 -1.20
CA TYR A 251 -3.59 -6.15 -0.16
C TYR A 251 -4.96 -6.38 -0.77
N GLN A 252 -5.74 -7.28 -0.17
CA GLN A 252 -7.12 -7.55 -0.55
C GLN A 252 -8.09 -7.29 0.62
N LEU A 253 -9.02 -6.38 0.40
CA LEU A 253 -10.10 -6.03 1.31
C LEU A 253 -11.30 -6.94 1.06
N ASN A 254 -11.56 -7.83 2.02
CA ASN A 254 -12.64 -8.81 1.98
C ASN A 254 -13.77 -8.49 2.96
N THR A 255 -13.48 -7.73 4.03
CA THR A 255 -14.42 -7.39 5.10
C THR A 255 -14.27 -5.94 5.55
N LEU A 256 -15.39 -5.33 5.94
CA LEU A 256 -15.41 -4.06 6.68
C LEU A 256 -15.76 -4.24 8.16
N ASN A 257 -16.20 -5.43 8.58
CA ASN A 257 -16.46 -5.72 9.98
C ASN A 257 -15.13 -5.97 10.74
N LEU A 258 -14.60 -4.90 11.32
CA LEU A 258 -13.30 -4.92 12.02
C LEU A 258 -13.43 -4.95 13.55
N ALA A 259 -14.66 -4.98 14.10
CA ALA A 259 -14.90 -4.76 15.51
C ALA A 259 -14.27 -5.85 16.41
N ASP A 260 -14.26 -7.09 15.96
CA ASP A 260 -13.80 -8.30 16.67
C ASP A 260 -12.73 -9.07 15.88
N ASN A 261 -12.19 -10.13 16.48
CA ASN A 261 -11.18 -10.99 15.85
C ASN A 261 -11.79 -12.15 15.06
N GLU A 262 -13.08 -12.42 15.26
CA GLU A 262 -13.80 -13.54 14.67
C GLU A 262 -14.21 -13.24 13.23
N GLY A 263 -14.64 -14.25 12.48
CA GLY A 263 -15.15 -14.02 11.13
C GLY A 263 -14.09 -13.87 10.04
N ILE A 264 -14.53 -13.39 8.88
CA ILE A 264 -13.72 -13.21 7.67
C ILE A 264 -12.65 -12.14 7.91
N LYS A 265 -11.49 -12.33 7.30
CA LYS A 265 -10.35 -11.44 7.46
C LYS A 265 -9.87 -10.93 6.10
N ASN A 266 -9.26 -9.75 6.13
CA ASN A 266 -8.55 -9.23 4.98
C ASN A 266 -7.26 -10.04 4.78
N VAL A 267 -6.72 -10.08 3.57
CA VAL A 267 -5.50 -10.85 3.28
C VAL A 267 -4.45 -9.93 2.69
N VAL A 268 -3.19 -10.17 3.08
CA VAL A 268 -2.04 -9.47 2.53
C VAL A 268 -0.91 -10.44 2.19
N TRP A 269 -0.24 -10.19 1.07
CA TRP A 269 1.01 -10.86 0.68
C TRP A 269 2.14 -9.83 0.74
N ILE A 270 3.28 -10.22 1.30
CA ILE A 270 4.40 -9.32 1.52
C ILE A 270 5.68 -9.95 0.97
N LYS A 271 6.22 -9.36 -0.10
CA LYS A 271 7.60 -9.58 -0.53
C LYS A 271 8.49 -8.57 0.16
N HIS A 272 9.24 -9.06 1.14
CA HIS A 272 10.15 -8.28 1.97
C HIS A 272 11.31 -7.67 1.19
N SER A 273 11.94 -6.65 1.79
CA SER A 273 12.92 -5.74 1.17
C SER A 273 13.96 -6.41 0.27
N LEU A 274 13.89 -6.10 -1.03
CA LEU A 274 14.86 -6.47 -2.05
C LEU A 274 15.75 -5.25 -2.40
N PRO A 275 17.08 -5.42 -2.50
CA PRO A 275 17.95 -4.34 -2.96
C PRO A 275 17.79 -4.09 -4.47
N LEU A 276 17.68 -2.83 -4.87
CA LEU A 276 17.72 -2.42 -6.27
C LEU A 276 19.16 -2.35 -6.80
N PHE A 277 20.09 -1.88 -5.96
CA PHE A 277 21.53 -1.78 -6.27
C PHE A 277 22.34 -1.84 -4.96
N GLN A 278 23.64 -2.11 -5.06
CA GLN A 278 24.56 -2.16 -3.92
C GLN A 278 25.49 -0.95 -3.87
#